data_AF-E4X640-F1
#
_entry.id   AF-E4X640-F1
#
_cell.length_a   1.000
_cell.length_b   1.000
_cell.length_c   1.000
_cell.angle_alpha   90.00
_cell.angle_beta   90.00
_cell.angle_gamma   90.00
#
_symmetry.space_group_name_H-M   'P 1'
#
loop_
_entity.id
_entity.type
_entity.pdbx_description
1 polymer ?
#
loop_
_entity_poly.entity_id
_entity_poly.type
_entity_poly.pdbx_seq_one_letter_code
_entity_poly.pdbx_strand_id
1 'polypeptide(L)'
;MAYECEWKGISSNYSHTGGGPRENVLGVLFFSISLSLAITRIPDQRTKGILVAFFNAMNDAILRVVFVIIWYAPIGIIFLIAPIVMSDDFNEVGLSLLKYSGTVIGGLALHSLIILPIVFIIAPLNVIKYVKGISQALLTAFATGSSSATLPLTMSTLEINNDMDKRITRFVLPIGATINMDGTALYEAIAAIYIAQAEGMSLSFGDYILISITATVASIGAAGIPQAGLVTMIIVLTAIGLPPDRVSLILAVDPILDRFRTAINVMGDAMGCAVVRANVSLDEIAEGANNDAEIARLEEEIRPKKNQIASEL
;
A
#
# COMPACT_ATOMS: atom_id res chain seq x y z
N MET A 1 39.72 -11.69 29.97
CA MET A 1 38.68 -11.06 30.80
C MET A 1 37.63 -10.54 29.84
N ALA A 2 36.55 -11.31 29.71
CA ALA A 2 35.40 -10.97 28.89
C ALA A 2 34.59 -9.89 29.60
N TYR A 3 34.19 -8.85 28.87
CA TYR A 3 33.16 -7.93 29.32
C TYR A 3 31.84 -8.45 28.76
N GLU A 4 31.10 -9.17 29.60
CA GLU A 4 29.68 -9.43 29.41
C GLU A 4 28.94 -8.09 29.54
N CYS A 5 28.35 -7.62 28.45
CA CYS A 5 27.31 -6.60 28.52
C CYS A 5 25.97 -7.34 28.59
N GLU A 6 25.55 -7.68 29.82
CA GLU A 6 24.23 -8.24 30.10
C GLU A 6 23.13 -7.26 29.67
N TRP A 7 22.48 -7.54 28.53
CA TRP A 7 21.16 -6.98 28.21
C TRP A 7 20.07 -7.72 29.00
N LYS A 8 20.04 -7.52 30.33
CA LYS A 8 18.88 -7.82 31.16
C LYS A 8 17.97 -6.60 31.18
N GLY A 9 17.00 -6.55 30.26
CA GLY A 9 16.08 -5.42 30.26
C GLY A 9 14.97 -5.33 29.23
N ILE A 10 14.68 -6.33 28.39
CA ILE A 10 13.45 -6.33 27.56
C ILE A 10 12.95 -7.77 27.36
N SER A 11 12.63 -8.47 28.44
CA SER A 11 11.89 -9.74 28.37
C SER A 11 11.09 -9.97 29.65
N SER A 12 10.05 -9.16 29.85
CA SER A 12 8.97 -9.49 30.78
C SER A 12 7.73 -8.67 30.41
N ASN A 13 6.64 -9.37 30.13
CA ASN A 13 5.25 -8.89 29.99
C ASN A 13 4.75 -8.60 28.56
N TYR A 14 4.73 -9.62 27.70
CA TYR A 14 3.65 -9.74 26.71
C TYR A 14 2.45 -10.44 27.36
N SER A 15 1.80 -9.74 28.28
CA SER A 15 0.43 -10.05 28.69
C SER A 15 -0.52 -9.37 27.70
N HIS A 16 -1.29 -10.17 26.96
CA HIS A 16 -2.43 -9.72 26.16
C HIS A 16 -3.37 -8.85 27.00
N THR A 17 -3.41 -7.54 26.74
CA THR A 17 -4.59 -6.65 26.87
C THR A 17 -4.24 -5.27 26.30
N GLY A 18 -5.15 -4.65 25.54
CA GLY A 18 -5.09 -3.22 25.20
C GLY A 18 -4.76 -2.90 23.75
N GLY A 19 -5.80 -2.68 22.95
CA GLY A 19 -5.67 -2.11 21.61
C GLY A 19 -5.02 -0.73 21.66
N GLY A 20 -3.82 -0.62 21.10
CA GLY A 20 -3.32 0.66 20.63
C GLY A 20 -4.26 1.23 19.55
N PRO A 21 -4.27 2.55 19.32
CA PRO A 21 -5.12 3.16 18.31
C PRO A 21 -4.80 2.54 16.94
N ARG A 22 -5.65 1.61 16.48
CA ARG A 22 -5.58 1.10 15.12
C ARG A 22 -6.12 2.19 14.22
N GLU A 23 -5.29 2.68 13.32
CA GLU A 23 -5.74 3.62 12.29
C GLU A 23 -6.87 2.96 11.50
N ASN A 24 -8.09 3.46 11.68
CA ASN A 24 -9.27 2.91 11.02
C ASN A 24 -9.40 3.52 9.62
N VAL A 25 -8.46 3.19 8.74
CA VAL A 25 -8.42 3.69 7.36
C VAL A 25 -9.71 3.34 6.63
N LEU A 26 -10.20 2.11 6.78
CA LEU A 26 -11.43 1.65 6.13
C LEU A 26 -12.65 2.45 6.62
N GLY A 27 -12.77 2.69 7.92
CA GLY A 27 -13.84 3.50 8.49
C GLY A 27 -13.78 4.97 8.05
N VAL A 28 -12.59 5.56 7.99
CA VAL A 28 -12.39 6.91 7.45
C VAL A 28 -12.75 6.98 5.97
N LEU A 29 -12.44 5.92 5.20
CA LEU A 29 -12.77 5.83 3.78
C LEU A 29 -14.29 5.72 3.56
N PHE A 30 -14.96 4.83 4.30
CA PHE A 30 -16.42 4.72 4.29
C PHE A 30 -17.07 6.06 4.61
N PHE A 31 -16.64 6.72 5.70
CA PHE A 31 -17.12 8.04 6.07
C PHE A 31 -16.90 9.07 4.97
N SER A 32 -15.70 9.10 4.38
CA SER A 32 -15.34 10.05 3.32
C SER A 32 -16.18 9.86 2.05
N ILE A 33 -16.47 8.62 1.67
CA ILE A 33 -17.35 8.30 0.53
C ILE A 33 -18.79 8.70 0.84
N SER A 34 -19.32 8.33 2.01
CA SER A 34 -20.66 8.73 2.44
C SER A 34 -20.83 10.25 2.50
N LEU A 35 -19.82 10.96 3.03
CA LEU A 35 -19.79 12.42 3.08
C LEU A 35 -19.74 13.04 1.66
N SER A 36 -18.91 12.49 0.76
CA SER A 36 -18.84 12.93 -0.63
C SER A 36 -20.18 12.77 -1.35
N LEU A 37 -20.87 11.64 -1.15
CA LEU A 37 -22.21 11.39 -1.68
C LEU A 37 -23.24 12.37 -1.11
N ALA A 38 -23.20 12.65 0.20
CA ALA A 38 -24.09 13.63 0.82
C ALA A 38 -23.88 15.04 0.23
N ILE A 39 -22.63 15.48 0.07
CA ILE A 39 -22.30 16.80 -0.51
C ILE A 39 -22.75 16.89 -1.97
N THR A 40 -22.55 15.84 -2.77
CA THR A 40 -22.92 15.86 -4.19
C THR A 40 -24.42 15.93 -4.42
N ARG A 41 -25.23 15.49 -3.45
CA ARG A 41 -26.70 15.54 -3.46
C ARG A 41 -27.30 16.85 -2.90
N ILE A 42 -26.49 17.80 -2.44
CA ILE A 42 -26.98 19.12 -2.03
C ILE A 42 -27.58 19.84 -3.25
N PRO A 43 -28.86 20.27 -3.21
CA PRO A 43 -29.51 20.93 -4.35
C PRO A 43 -28.95 22.31 -4.65
N ASP A 44 -28.56 23.05 -3.60
CA ASP A 44 -27.96 24.37 -3.74
C ASP A 44 -26.53 24.27 -4.27
N GLN A 45 -26.36 24.64 -5.55
CA GLN A 45 -25.07 24.56 -6.24
C GLN A 45 -24.01 25.45 -5.61
N ARG A 46 -24.43 26.56 -4.98
CA ARG A 46 -23.49 27.47 -4.31
C ARG A 46 -22.88 26.80 -3.08
N THR A 47 -23.71 26.26 -2.19
CA THR A 47 -23.25 25.55 -0.97
C THR A 47 -22.40 24.33 -1.32
N LYS A 48 -22.84 23.54 -2.30
CA LYS A 48 -22.06 22.41 -2.83
C LYS A 48 -20.69 22.86 -3.35
N GLY A 49 -20.65 23.92 -4.16
CA GLY A 49 -19.42 24.47 -4.72
C GLY A 49 -18.42 24.91 -3.65
N ILE A 50 -18.90 25.57 -2.59
CA ILE A 50 -18.07 26.02 -1.46
C ILE A 50 -17.43 24.82 -0.74
N LEU A 51 -18.21 23.78 -0.43
CA LEU A 51 -17.70 22.59 0.26
C LEU A 51 -16.67 21.84 -0.58
N VAL A 52 -16.93 21.65 -1.87
CA VAL A 52 -15.97 21.01 -2.78
C VAL A 52 -14.69 21.84 -2.88
N ALA A 53 -14.79 23.16 -3.01
CA ALA A 53 -13.64 24.04 -3.06
C ALA A 53 -12.81 24.00 -1.76
N PHE A 54 -13.47 23.90 -0.60
CA PHE A 54 -12.80 23.72 0.69
C PHE A 54 -11.97 22.44 0.74
N PHE A 55 -12.56 21.28 0.41
CA PHE A 55 -11.83 20.00 0.43
C PHE A 55 -10.68 19.97 -0.58
N ASN A 56 -10.87 20.56 -1.76
CA ASN A 56 -9.79 20.70 -2.75
C ASN A 56 -8.64 21.57 -2.23
N ALA A 57 -8.94 22.74 -1.65
CA ALA A 57 -7.94 23.62 -1.07
C ALA A 57 -7.18 22.95 0.10
N MET A 58 -7.87 22.15 0.90
CA MET A 58 -7.27 21.36 1.97
C MET A 58 -6.35 20.28 1.42
N ASN A 59 -6.76 19.56 0.37
CA ASN A 59 -5.90 18.60 -0.32
C ASN A 59 -4.63 19.28 -0.88
N ASP A 60 -4.77 20.44 -1.54
CA ASP A 60 -3.63 21.20 -2.05
C ASP A 60 -2.66 21.63 -0.93
N ALA A 61 -3.20 22.03 0.23
CA ALA A 61 -2.41 22.37 1.40
C ALA A 61 -1.64 21.15 1.96
N ILE A 62 -2.31 20.00 2.05
CA ILE A 62 -1.68 18.73 2.47
C ILE A 62 -0.55 18.36 1.52
N LEU A 63 -0.77 18.46 0.20
CA LEU A 63 0.27 18.18 -0.79
C LEU A 63 1.48 19.11 -0.66
N ARG A 64 1.28 20.39 -0.36
CA ARG A 64 2.40 21.31 -0.09
C ARG A 64 3.22 20.89 1.12
N VAL A 65 2.56 20.44 2.20
CA VAL A 65 3.25 19.92 3.39
C VAL A 65 4.04 18.66 3.04
N VAL A 66 3.45 17.74 2.26
CA VAL A 66 4.15 16.55 1.77
C VAL A 66 5.40 16.93 0.95
N PHE A 67 5.32 17.92 0.05
CA PHE A 67 6.49 18.39 -0.70
C PHE A 67 7.61 18.92 0.20
N VAL A 68 7.27 19.61 1.29
CA VAL A 68 8.26 20.04 2.29
C VAL A 68 8.91 18.83 2.95
N ILE A 69 8.12 17.84 3.38
CA ILE A 69 8.64 16.60 3.98
C ILE A 69 9.58 15.86 3.01
N ILE A 70 9.22 15.79 1.72
CA ILE A 70 10.07 15.20 0.66
C ILE A 70 11.41 15.92 0.57
N TRP A 71 11.42 17.25 0.66
CA TRP A 71 12.66 18.03 0.65
C TRP A 71 13.57 17.73 1.85
N TYR A 72 13.00 17.37 3.01
CA TYR A 72 13.75 16.93 4.18
C TYR A 72 14.12 15.43 4.16
N ALA A 73 13.51 14.64 3.28
CA ALA A 73 13.74 13.19 3.20
C ALA A 73 15.22 12.80 3.02
N PRO A 74 16.04 13.48 2.18
CA PRO A 74 17.46 13.17 2.06
C PRO A 74 18.23 13.27 3.38
N ILE A 75 17.87 14.25 4.23
CA ILE A 75 18.49 14.42 5.56
C ILE A 75 18.07 13.27 6.47
N GLY A 76 16.78 12.92 6.50
CA GLY A 76 16.27 11.78 7.25
C GLY A 76 16.92 10.46 6.83
N ILE A 77 17.16 10.26 5.53
CA ILE A 77 17.83 9.09 4.98
C ILE A 77 19.29 9.01 5.46
N ILE A 78 20.03 10.12 5.52
CA ILE A 78 21.42 10.13 6.04
C ILE A 78 21.44 9.68 7.51
N PHE A 79 20.53 10.18 8.34
CA PHE A 79 20.44 9.78 9.76
C PHE A 79 19.95 8.35 9.95
N LEU A 80 19.14 7.82 9.02
CA LEU A 80 18.73 6.42 9.01
C LEU A 80 19.89 5.48 8.66
N ILE A 81 20.79 5.90 7.77
CA ILE A 81 21.96 5.09 7.33
C ILE A 81 23.14 5.24 8.32
N ALA A 82 23.24 6.35 9.05
CA ALA A 82 24.36 6.65 9.93
C ALA A 82 24.67 5.53 10.97
N PRO A 83 23.69 4.92 11.67
CA PRO A 83 23.96 3.81 12.60
C PRO A 83 24.58 2.58 11.93
N ILE A 84 24.26 2.33 10.66
CA ILE A 84 24.85 1.23 9.87
C ILE A 84 26.32 1.54 9.59
N VAL A 85 26.62 2.78 9.17
CA VAL A 85 27.98 3.23 8.84
C VAL A 85 28.88 3.32 10.08
N MET A 86 28.31 3.58 11.25
CA MET A 86 29.03 3.73 12.51
C MET A 86 29.24 2.41 13.27
N SER A 87 28.78 1.28 12.74
CA SER A 87 28.98 -0.03 13.37
C SER A 87 30.42 -0.55 13.17
N ASP A 88 31.04 -1.08 14.23
CA ASP A 88 32.45 -1.50 14.24
C ASP A 88 32.74 -2.67 13.24
N ASP A 89 31.70 -3.38 12.79
CA ASP A 89 31.76 -4.49 11.81
C ASP A 89 31.35 -4.06 10.38
N PHE A 90 31.49 -2.77 10.04
CA PHE A 90 31.04 -2.20 8.75
C PHE A 90 31.53 -2.98 7.51
N ASN A 91 32.74 -3.55 7.56
CA ASN A 91 33.36 -4.21 6.42
C ASN A 91 32.64 -5.51 6.01
N GLU A 92 32.09 -6.28 6.95
CA GLU A 92 31.41 -7.55 6.64
C GLU A 92 29.89 -7.41 6.74
N VAL A 93 29.38 -6.87 7.85
CA VAL A 93 27.94 -6.72 8.08
C VAL A 93 27.36 -5.61 7.21
N GLY A 94 28.03 -4.46 7.13
CA GLY A 94 27.59 -3.33 6.31
C GLY A 94 27.56 -3.67 4.81
N LEU A 95 28.59 -4.36 4.31
CA LEU A 95 28.62 -4.83 2.93
C LEU A 95 27.54 -5.88 2.63
N SER A 96 27.27 -6.79 3.58
CA SER A 96 26.20 -7.77 3.48
C SER A 96 24.82 -7.09 3.38
N LEU A 97 24.54 -6.12 4.23
CA LEU A 97 23.29 -5.34 4.21
C LEU A 97 23.15 -4.48 2.95
N LEU A 98 24.26 -3.96 2.42
CA LEU A 98 24.25 -3.22 1.16
C LEU A 98 23.92 -4.13 -0.03
N LYS A 99 24.48 -5.35 -0.08
CA LYS A 99 24.14 -6.35 -1.10
C LYS A 99 22.67 -6.75 -1.01
N TYR A 100 22.17 -6.99 0.19
CA TYR A 100 20.76 -7.26 0.44
C TYR A 100 19.87 -6.10 -0.06
N SER A 101 20.16 -4.87 0.36
CA SER A 101 19.40 -3.68 -0.04
C SER A 101 19.43 -3.47 -1.55
N GLY A 102 20.59 -3.65 -2.18
CA GLY A 102 20.74 -3.57 -3.64
C GLY A 102 19.96 -4.66 -4.37
N THR A 103 19.85 -5.86 -3.81
CA THR A 103 19.06 -6.97 -4.38
C THR A 103 17.56 -6.66 -4.30
N VAL A 104 17.09 -6.12 -3.17
CA VAL A 104 15.69 -5.66 -3.03
C VAL A 104 15.39 -4.55 -4.02
N ILE A 105 16.20 -3.48 -4.05
CA ILE A 105 15.99 -2.34 -4.96
C ILE A 105 16.06 -2.79 -6.43
N GLY A 106 16.99 -3.69 -6.77
CA GLY A 106 17.12 -4.26 -8.11
C GLY A 106 15.90 -5.07 -8.51
N GLY A 107 15.38 -5.93 -7.63
CA GLY A 107 14.16 -6.71 -7.87
C GLY A 107 12.93 -5.81 -8.03
N LEU A 108 12.80 -4.81 -7.17
CA LEU A 108 11.77 -3.78 -7.23
C LEU A 108 11.83 -2.96 -8.54
N ALA A 109 13.03 -2.58 -8.98
CA ALA A 109 13.25 -1.89 -10.25
C ALA A 109 12.90 -2.78 -11.45
N LEU A 110 13.29 -4.06 -11.43
CA LEU A 110 12.92 -5.03 -12.46
C LEU A 110 11.40 -5.19 -12.55
N HIS A 111 10.73 -5.34 -11.40
CA HIS A 111 9.27 -5.48 -11.34
C HIS A 111 8.57 -4.23 -11.91
N SER A 112 8.96 -3.05 -11.44
CA SER A 112 8.31 -1.79 -11.82
C SER A 112 8.62 -1.30 -13.24
N LEU A 113 9.81 -1.56 -13.77
CA LEU A 113 10.23 -1.05 -15.09
C LEU A 113 10.02 -2.07 -16.21
N ILE A 114 9.91 -3.36 -15.90
CA ILE A 114 9.81 -4.42 -16.90
C ILE A 114 8.50 -5.18 -16.73
N ILE A 115 8.29 -5.83 -15.57
CA ILE A 115 7.16 -6.74 -15.38
C ILE A 115 5.82 -6.01 -15.43
N LEU A 116 5.65 -4.94 -14.66
CA LEU A 116 4.41 -4.18 -14.63
C LEU A 116 4.10 -3.50 -15.99
N PRO A 117 5.06 -2.86 -16.69
CA PRO A 117 4.82 -2.35 -18.04
C PRO A 117 4.46 -3.39 -19.08
N ILE A 118 4.95 -4.64 -18.98
CA ILE A 118 4.56 -5.72 -19.89
C ILE A 118 3.05 -5.98 -19.82
N VAL A 119 2.41 -5.75 -18.67
CA VAL A 119 0.96 -5.89 -18.51
C VAL A 119 0.19 -4.91 -19.41
N PHE A 120 0.79 -3.77 -19.79
CA PHE A 120 0.20 -2.82 -20.75
C PHE A 120 0.21 -3.32 -22.20
N ILE A 121 0.79 -4.48 -22.51
CA ILE A 121 0.54 -5.14 -23.80
C ILE A 121 -0.97 -5.48 -23.93
N ILE A 122 -1.65 -5.73 -22.81
CA ILE A 122 -3.07 -6.08 -22.74
C ILE A 122 -3.97 -4.82 -22.73
N ALA A 123 -3.44 -3.68 -22.27
CA ALA A 123 -4.15 -2.41 -22.21
C ALA A 123 -3.43 -1.38 -23.09
N PRO A 124 -3.93 -1.04 -24.30
CA PRO A 124 -3.24 -0.19 -25.27
C PRO A 124 -3.16 1.27 -24.80
N LEU A 125 -2.32 1.54 -23.81
CA LEU A 125 -2.05 2.84 -23.24
C LEU A 125 -0.56 3.15 -23.34
N ASN A 126 -0.25 4.43 -23.49
CA ASN A 126 1.14 4.88 -23.46
C ASN A 126 1.65 4.85 -22.01
N VAL A 127 2.47 3.85 -21.68
CA VAL A 127 3.02 3.61 -20.33
C VAL A 127 3.72 4.85 -19.77
N ILE A 128 4.54 5.53 -20.59
CA ILE A 128 5.29 6.71 -20.14
C ILE A 128 4.34 7.84 -19.75
N LYS A 129 3.32 8.11 -20.58
CA LYS A 129 2.30 9.13 -20.27
C LYS A 129 1.52 8.75 -19.01
N TYR A 130 1.17 7.47 -18.89
CA TYR A 130 0.39 6.95 -17.75
C TYR A 130 1.15 7.10 -16.43
N VAL A 131 2.42 6.66 -16.39
CA VAL A 131 3.28 6.76 -15.21
C VAL A 131 3.58 8.23 -14.88
N LYS A 132 3.78 9.08 -15.89
CA LYS A 132 3.98 10.51 -15.67
C LYS A 132 2.76 11.17 -15.01
N GLY A 133 1.55 10.76 -15.37
CA GLY A 133 0.32 11.29 -14.77
C GLY A 133 0.14 10.93 -13.30
N ILE A 134 0.69 9.81 -12.83
CA ILE A 134 0.65 9.40 -11.41
C ILE A 134 1.94 9.76 -10.63
N SER A 135 2.89 10.44 -11.24
CA SER A 135 4.20 10.74 -10.64
C SER A 135 4.13 11.43 -9.27
N GLN A 136 3.16 12.34 -9.07
CA GLN A 136 2.92 12.99 -7.77
C GLN A 136 2.47 11.99 -6.70
N ALA A 137 1.62 11.01 -7.06
CA ALA A 137 1.22 9.95 -6.16
C ALA A 137 2.41 9.04 -5.82
N LEU A 138 3.22 8.65 -6.80
CA LEU A 138 4.41 7.82 -6.56
C LEU A 138 5.43 8.51 -5.63
N LEU A 139 5.67 9.81 -5.84
CA LEU A 139 6.55 10.59 -4.96
C LEU A 139 5.97 10.70 -3.54
N THR A 140 4.66 10.87 -3.40
CA THR A 140 4.00 10.93 -2.10
C THR A 140 4.03 9.58 -1.38
N ALA A 141 3.82 8.48 -2.11
CA ALA A 141 3.96 7.12 -1.57
C ALA A 141 5.37 6.87 -1.06
N PHE A 142 6.38 7.25 -1.83
CA PHE A 142 7.79 7.18 -1.41
C PHE A 142 8.10 8.08 -0.19
N ALA A 143 7.49 9.26 -0.12
CA ALA A 143 7.69 10.21 0.97
C ALA A 143 7.10 9.71 2.30
N THR A 144 5.89 9.16 2.21
CA THR A 144 5.08 8.78 3.36
C THR A 144 5.34 7.37 3.83
N GLY A 145 5.78 6.47 2.93
CA GLY A 145 5.84 5.03 3.22
C GLY A 145 4.46 4.39 3.39
N SER A 146 3.38 5.04 2.93
CA SER A 146 2.01 4.51 3.09
C SER A 146 1.19 4.56 1.79
N SER A 147 0.73 3.39 1.36
CA SER A 147 -0.20 3.25 0.23
C SER A 147 -1.56 3.83 0.59
N SER A 148 -2.02 3.58 1.82
CA SER A 148 -3.31 4.08 2.32
C SER A 148 -3.35 5.61 2.44
N ALA A 149 -2.28 6.24 2.93
CA ALA A 149 -2.21 7.70 3.02
C ALA A 149 -2.16 8.37 1.63
N THR A 150 -1.62 7.67 0.63
CA THR A 150 -1.49 8.16 -0.74
C THR A 150 -2.75 7.93 -1.58
N LEU A 151 -3.65 7.05 -1.15
CA LEU A 151 -4.82 6.60 -1.91
C LEU A 151 -5.68 7.74 -2.50
N PRO A 152 -6.05 8.81 -1.76
CA PRO A 152 -6.86 9.89 -2.33
C PRO A 152 -6.15 10.63 -3.46
N LEU A 153 -4.83 10.80 -3.35
CA LEU A 153 -4.01 11.44 -4.37
C LEU A 153 -3.86 10.53 -5.59
N THR A 154 -3.68 9.23 -5.40
CA THR A 154 -3.66 8.24 -6.49
C THR A 154 -4.97 8.27 -7.28
N MET A 155 -6.12 8.28 -6.58
CA MET A 155 -7.43 8.43 -7.22
C MET A 155 -7.51 9.73 -8.05
N SER A 156 -7.18 10.86 -7.43
CA SER A 156 -7.27 12.17 -8.08
C SER A 156 -6.35 12.27 -9.30
N THR A 157 -5.13 11.76 -9.22
CA THR A 157 -4.16 11.81 -10.33
C THR A 157 -4.58 10.90 -11.47
N LEU A 158 -5.14 9.72 -11.21
CA LEU A 158 -5.70 8.87 -12.26
C LEU A 158 -6.94 9.48 -12.93
N GLU A 159 -7.86 10.04 -12.15
CA GLU A 159 -9.09 10.65 -12.67
C GLU A 159 -8.79 11.92 -13.50
N ILE A 160 -7.88 12.78 -13.02
CA ILE A 160 -7.61 14.08 -13.66
C ILE A 160 -6.54 13.97 -14.76
N ASN A 161 -5.42 13.30 -14.50
CA ASN A 161 -4.27 13.31 -15.41
C ASN A 161 -4.33 12.19 -16.45
N ASN A 162 -4.99 11.07 -16.11
CA ASN A 162 -5.08 9.87 -16.96
C ASN A 162 -6.50 9.59 -17.47
N ASP A 163 -7.47 10.47 -17.18
CA ASP A 163 -8.87 10.37 -17.62
C ASP A 163 -9.52 9.01 -17.28
N MET A 164 -9.17 8.49 -16.11
CA MET A 164 -9.69 7.22 -15.61
C MET A 164 -11.12 7.39 -15.09
N ASP A 165 -12.00 6.41 -15.39
CA ASP A 165 -13.37 6.43 -14.89
C ASP A 165 -13.40 6.27 -13.37
N LYS A 166 -14.16 7.13 -12.69
CA LYS A 166 -14.27 7.16 -11.23
C LYS A 166 -14.79 5.85 -10.65
N ARG A 167 -15.61 5.11 -11.39
CA ARG A 167 -16.15 3.81 -10.97
C ARG A 167 -15.02 2.78 -10.86
N ILE A 168 -14.05 2.83 -11.77
CA ILE A 168 -12.87 1.95 -11.75
C ILE A 168 -11.94 2.36 -10.62
N THR A 169 -11.53 3.64 -10.54
CA THR A 169 -10.58 4.11 -9.52
C THR A 169 -11.09 3.88 -8.10
N ARG A 170 -12.38 4.13 -7.86
CA ARG A 170 -13.00 3.97 -6.53
C ARG A 170 -13.26 2.53 -6.13
N PHE A 171 -13.25 1.60 -7.07
CA PHE A 171 -13.36 0.17 -6.78
C PHE A 171 -11.99 -0.49 -6.64
N VAL A 172 -11.13 -0.31 -7.65
CA VAL A 172 -9.85 -1.03 -7.75
C VAL A 172 -8.83 -0.51 -6.74
N LEU A 173 -8.65 0.81 -6.60
CA LEU A 173 -7.57 1.34 -5.76
C LEU A 173 -7.73 1.05 -4.26
N PRO A 174 -8.92 1.14 -3.62
CA PRO A 174 -9.06 0.80 -2.21
C PRO A 174 -8.77 -0.68 -1.91
N ILE A 175 -9.17 -1.57 -2.83
CA ILE A 175 -8.90 -3.00 -2.74
C ILE A 175 -7.40 -3.26 -2.94
N GLY A 176 -6.81 -2.65 -3.98
CA GLY A 176 -5.39 -2.74 -4.29
C GLY A 176 -4.50 -2.29 -3.14
N ALA A 177 -4.77 -1.13 -2.54
CA ALA A 177 -3.97 -0.56 -1.46
C ALA A 177 -3.89 -1.44 -0.18
N THR A 178 -4.74 -2.47 -0.09
CA THR A 178 -4.73 -3.47 1.00
C THR A 178 -4.22 -4.82 0.54
N ILE A 179 -4.63 -5.30 -0.63
CA ILE A 179 -4.38 -6.68 -1.07
C ILE A 179 -3.16 -6.79 -1.98
N ASN A 180 -2.93 -5.79 -2.83
CA ASN A 180 -1.92 -5.81 -3.88
C ASN A 180 -0.59 -5.24 -3.35
N MET A 181 0.15 -6.10 -2.63
CA MET A 181 1.39 -5.75 -1.96
C MET A 181 2.63 -6.43 -2.58
N ASP A 182 2.76 -6.34 -3.90
CA ASP A 182 3.87 -6.94 -4.67
C ASP A 182 5.26 -6.61 -4.09
N GLY A 183 5.51 -5.35 -3.77
CA GLY A 183 6.77 -4.89 -3.20
C GLY A 183 7.03 -5.48 -1.81
N THR A 184 5.98 -5.73 -1.04
CA THR A 184 6.07 -6.39 0.28
C THR A 184 6.40 -7.86 0.11
N ALA A 185 5.71 -8.58 -0.80
CA ALA A 185 5.98 -9.98 -1.07
C ALA A 185 7.42 -10.21 -1.59
N LEU A 186 7.88 -9.36 -2.52
CA LEU A 186 9.25 -9.42 -3.05
C LEU A 186 10.28 -9.18 -1.95
N TYR A 187 10.05 -8.16 -1.11
CA TYR A 187 10.93 -7.88 0.03
C TYR A 187 10.97 -9.03 1.02
N GLU A 188 9.82 -9.61 1.38
CA GLU A 188 9.72 -10.74 2.30
C GLU A 188 10.47 -11.96 1.80
N ALA A 189 10.33 -12.29 0.52
CA ALA A 189 11.04 -13.41 -0.07
C ALA A 189 12.56 -13.20 -0.05
N ILE A 190 13.05 -12.02 -0.46
CA ILE A 190 14.49 -11.72 -0.48
C ILE A 190 15.06 -11.65 0.95
N ALA A 191 14.33 -11.07 1.89
CA ALA A 191 14.72 -10.98 3.29
C ALA A 191 14.83 -12.35 3.95
N ALA A 192 13.86 -13.24 3.74
CA ALA A 192 13.90 -14.59 4.28
C ALA A 192 15.11 -15.37 3.76
N ILE A 193 15.39 -15.27 2.45
CA ILE A 193 16.56 -15.90 1.83
C ILE A 193 17.86 -15.31 2.39
N TYR A 194 17.93 -13.99 2.52
CA TYR A 194 19.08 -13.29 3.07
C TYR A 194 19.38 -13.71 4.51
N ILE A 195 18.35 -13.74 5.37
CA ILE A 195 18.50 -14.12 6.78
C ILE A 195 18.90 -15.59 6.88
N ALA A 196 18.32 -16.49 6.07
CA ALA A 196 18.74 -17.89 6.03
C ALA A 196 20.22 -18.03 5.67
N GLN A 197 20.69 -17.29 4.67
CA GLN A 197 22.10 -17.27 4.27
C GLN A 197 23.02 -16.69 5.35
N ALA A 198 22.59 -15.63 6.04
CA ALA A 198 23.34 -15.01 7.13
C ALA A 198 23.50 -15.95 8.34
N GLU A 199 22.51 -16.81 8.59
CA GLU A 199 22.54 -17.83 9.65
C GLU A 199 23.20 -19.14 9.19
N GLY A 200 23.73 -19.20 7.97
CA GLY A 200 24.35 -20.41 7.42
C GLY A 200 23.38 -21.56 7.15
N MET A 201 22.07 -21.28 7.07
CA MET A 201 21.03 -22.25 6.77
C MET A 201 21.00 -22.57 5.27
N SER A 202 21.14 -23.85 4.92
CA SER A 202 20.97 -24.32 3.54
C SER A 202 19.48 -24.43 3.20
N LEU A 203 19.03 -23.65 2.21
CA LEU A 203 17.66 -23.74 1.71
C LEU A 203 17.56 -24.81 0.61
N SER A 204 16.62 -25.73 0.77
CA SER A 204 16.23 -26.68 -0.26
C SER A 204 15.34 -26.02 -1.31
N PHE A 205 15.11 -26.70 -2.44
CA PHE A 205 14.17 -26.23 -3.46
C PHE A 205 12.74 -26.06 -2.90
N GLY A 206 12.34 -26.95 -1.97
CA GLY A 206 11.04 -26.86 -1.30
C GLY A 206 10.90 -25.60 -0.45
N ASP A 207 11.98 -25.15 0.19
CA ASP A 207 11.96 -23.94 1.01
C ASP A 207 11.77 -22.69 0.17
N TYR A 208 12.37 -22.60 -1.03
CA TYR A 208 12.12 -21.48 -1.94
C TYR A 208 10.66 -21.40 -2.39
N ILE A 209 10.01 -22.54 -2.65
CA ILE A 209 8.57 -22.58 -2.96
C ILE A 209 7.75 -22.12 -1.75
N LEU A 210 8.09 -22.62 -0.57
CA LEU A 210 7.41 -22.27 0.67
C LEU A 210 7.51 -20.76 0.94
N ILE A 211 8.71 -20.18 0.85
CA ILE A 211 8.95 -18.73 0.99
C ILE A 211 8.10 -17.94 0.00
N SER A 212 8.05 -18.35 -1.26
CA SER A 212 7.28 -17.65 -2.29
C SER A 212 5.78 -17.61 -1.97
N ILE A 213 5.20 -18.76 -1.58
CA ILE A 213 3.79 -18.87 -1.23
C ILE A 213 3.50 -18.08 0.05
N THR A 214 4.32 -18.24 1.09
CA THR A 214 4.09 -17.61 2.39
C THR A 214 4.26 -16.10 2.32
N ALA A 215 5.25 -15.58 1.61
CA ALA A 215 5.41 -14.15 1.36
C ALA A 215 4.23 -13.56 0.57
N THR A 216 3.73 -14.30 -0.44
CA THR A 216 2.56 -13.85 -1.20
C THR A 216 1.33 -13.74 -0.31
N VAL A 217 1.06 -14.77 0.51
CA VAL A 217 -0.09 -14.79 1.41
C VAL A 217 0.06 -13.78 2.56
N ALA A 218 1.26 -13.67 3.13
CA ALA A 218 1.55 -12.76 4.23
C ALA A 218 1.45 -11.29 3.79
N SER A 219 1.86 -10.96 2.57
CA SER A 219 1.79 -9.60 2.05
C SER A 219 0.35 -9.04 1.96
N ILE A 220 -0.67 -9.90 1.73
CA ILE A 220 -2.08 -9.50 1.78
C ILE A 220 -2.50 -9.06 3.20
N GLY A 221 -1.85 -9.62 4.23
CA GLY A 221 -2.08 -9.30 5.62
C GLY A 221 -1.34 -8.06 6.12
N ALA A 222 -0.42 -7.50 5.33
CA ALA A 222 0.26 -6.27 5.68
C ALA A 222 -0.70 -5.09 5.48
N ALA A 223 -0.81 -4.22 6.49
CA ALA A 223 -1.58 -2.99 6.36
C ALA A 223 -0.82 -1.98 5.48
N GLY A 224 -1.53 -1.12 4.73
CA GLY A 224 -0.95 -0.08 3.86
C GLY A 224 -0.31 1.09 4.61
N ILE A 225 0.29 0.84 5.77
CA ILE A 225 0.94 1.77 6.68
C ILE A 225 2.46 1.52 6.70
N PRO A 226 3.27 2.50 7.14
CA PRO A 226 4.72 2.34 7.15
C PRO A 226 5.16 1.14 8.00
N GLN A 227 6.21 0.45 7.55
CA GLN A 227 6.88 -0.66 8.26
C GLN A 227 5.99 -1.89 8.56
N ALA A 228 4.79 -1.98 7.98
CA ALA A 228 3.90 -3.14 8.18
C ALA A 228 4.55 -4.48 7.76
N GLY A 229 5.43 -4.44 6.75
CA GLY A 229 6.15 -5.60 6.23
C GLY A 229 7.07 -6.32 7.24
N LEU A 230 7.51 -5.64 8.31
CA LEU A 230 8.31 -6.28 9.36
C LEU A 230 7.50 -7.24 10.23
N VAL A 231 6.20 -6.97 10.40
CA VAL A 231 5.32 -7.83 11.20
C VAL A 231 4.99 -9.10 10.44
N THR A 232 4.70 -8.98 9.15
CA THR A 232 4.40 -10.11 8.26
C THR A 232 5.63 -10.95 7.94
N MET A 233 6.83 -10.36 7.97
CA MET A 233 8.11 -11.10 7.88
C MET A 233 8.22 -12.24 8.90
N ILE A 234 7.70 -12.06 10.11
CA ILE A 234 7.74 -13.09 11.16
C ILE A 234 7.06 -14.37 10.69
N ILE A 235 5.96 -14.24 9.95
CA ILE A 235 5.21 -15.38 9.39
C ILE A 235 6.08 -16.12 8.37
N VAL A 236 6.78 -15.40 7.51
CA VAL A 236 7.64 -15.99 6.47
C VAL A 236 8.85 -16.70 7.07
N LEU A 237 9.53 -16.09 8.05
CA LEU A 237 10.68 -16.69 8.73
C LEU A 237 10.28 -17.94 9.51
N THR A 238 9.18 -17.89 10.26
CA THR A 238 8.72 -19.04 11.05
C THR A 238 8.30 -20.21 10.16
N ALA A 239 7.77 -19.95 8.96
CA ALA A 239 7.41 -20.99 8.01
C ALA A 239 8.61 -21.84 7.56
N ILE A 240 9.80 -21.25 7.44
CA ILE A 240 11.05 -21.95 7.12
C ILE A 240 11.87 -22.34 8.35
N GLY A 241 11.30 -22.22 9.55
CA GLY A 241 11.94 -22.63 10.80
C GLY A 241 13.00 -21.65 11.34
N LEU A 242 13.04 -20.41 10.84
CA LEU A 242 13.91 -19.37 11.38
C LEU A 242 13.28 -18.66 12.59
N PRO A 243 14.08 -18.34 13.63
CA PRO A 243 13.61 -17.56 14.77
C PRO A 243 13.14 -16.14 14.37
N PRO A 244 11.99 -15.66 14.89
CA PRO A 244 11.46 -14.32 14.58
C PRO A 244 12.39 -13.14 14.94
N ASP A 245 13.25 -13.30 15.95
CA ASP A 245 14.20 -12.27 16.40
C ASP A 245 15.21 -11.88 15.32
N ARG A 246 15.38 -12.72 14.30
CA ARG A 246 16.30 -12.47 13.18
C ARG A 246 15.85 -11.35 12.25
N VAL A 247 14.60 -10.88 12.34
CA VAL A 247 14.13 -9.66 11.65
C VAL A 247 14.97 -8.44 12.06
N SER A 248 15.58 -8.44 13.24
CA SER A 248 16.47 -7.37 13.70
C SER A 248 17.67 -7.13 12.76
N LEU A 249 18.11 -8.15 12.01
CA LEU A 249 19.24 -8.03 11.07
C LEU A 249 18.99 -7.01 9.96
N ILE A 250 17.75 -6.87 9.50
CA ILE A 250 17.38 -6.00 8.37
C ILE A 250 16.71 -4.69 8.82
N LEU A 251 16.45 -4.54 10.13
CA LEU A 251 15.71 -3.41 10.69
C LEU A 251 16.34 -2.06 10.36
N ALA A 252 17.66 -2.00 10.27
CA ALA A 252 18.38 -0.75 10.02
C ALA A 252 18.15 -0.20 8.59
N VAL A 253 17.92 -1.07 7.60
CA VAL A 253 17.73 -0.66 6.19
C VAL A 253 16.26 -0.59 5.78
N ASP A 254 15.36 -1.24 6.54
CA ASP A 254 13.93 -1.31 6.23
C ASP A 254 13.27 0.06 6.00
N PRO A 255 13.51 1.13 6.79
CA PRO A 255 12.85 2.42 6.57
C PRO A 255 13.09 3.05 5.19
N ILE A 256 14.18 2.68 4.52
CA ILE A 256 14.49 3.14 3.17
C ILE A 256 13.84 2.22 2.14
N LEU A 257 13.98 0.90 2.33
CA LEU A 257 13.40 -0.10 1.45
C LEU A 257 11.87 0.00 1.43
N ASP A 258 11.25 0.28 2.57
CA ASP A 258 9.80 0.47 2.72
C ASP A 258 9.25 1.49 1.73
N ARG A 259 9.92 2.62 1.60
CA ARG A 259 9.51 3.70 0.68
C ARG A 259 9.47 3.25 -0.77
N PHE A 260 10.43 2.44 -1.19
CA PHE A 260 10.44 1.86 -2.54
C PHE A 260 9.31 0.83 -2.71
N ARG A 261 9.08 -0.03 -1.71
CA ARG A 261 7.96 -0.99 -1.72
C ARG A 261 6.63 -0.28 -1.86
N THR A 262 6.37 0.74 -1.04
CA THR A 262 5.13 1.52 -1.07
C THR A 262 4.90 2.13 -2.45
N ALA A 263 5.92 2.79 -3.02
CA ALA A 263 5.80 3.41 -4.34
C ALA A 263 5.44 2.39 -5.43
N ILE A 264 5.99 1.18 -5.36
CA ILE A 264 5.73 0.12 -6.34
C ILE A 264 4.35 -0.51 -6.14
N ASN A 265 3.90 -0.69 -4.90
CA ASN A 265 2.53 -1.15 -4.62
C ASN A 265 1.51 -0.17 -5.20
N VAL A 266 1.68 1.14 -4.95
CA VAL A 266 0.82 2.18 -5.52
C VAL A 266 0.88 2.22 -7.05
N MET A 267 2.05 1.99 -7.64
CA MET A 267 2.21 1.87 -9.10
C MET A 267 1.43 0.66 -9.64
N GLY A 268 1.54 -0.50 -8.98
CA GLY A 268 0.80 -1.71 -9.31
C GLY A 268 -0.72 -1.49 -9.28
N ASP A 269 -1.23 -0.85 -8.22
CA ASP A 269 -2.66 -0.50 -8.09
C ASP A 269 -3.15 0.39 -9.23
N ALA A 270 -2.36 1.42 -9.55
CA ALA A 270 -2.67 2.33 -10.64
C ALA A 270 -2.66 1.61 -11.98
N MET A 271 -1.72 0.68 -12.20
CA MET A 271 -1.66 -0.12 -13.42
C MET A 271 -2.80 -1.16 -13.49
N GLY A 272 -3.23 -1.72 -12.37
CA GLY A 272 -4.44 -2.55 -12.28
C GLY A 272 -5.69 -1.83 -12.77
N CYS A 273 -5.84 -0.54 -12.47
CA CYS A 273 -6.94 0.28 -13.00
C CYS A 273 -6.93 0.35 -14.54
N ALA A 274 -5.75 0.48 -15.15
CA ALA A 274 -5.61 0.50 -16.61
C ALA A 274 -6.00 -0.84 -17.24
N VAL A 275 -5.63 -1.96 -16.61
CA VAL A 275 -6.01 -3.30 -17.07
C VAL A 275 -7.53 -3.49 -16.98
N VAL A 276 -8.15 -3.13 -15.85
CA VAL A 276 -9.60 -3.22 -15.69
C VAL A 276 -10.31 -2.35 -16.72
N ARG A 277 -9.84 -1.13 -16.95
CA ARG A 277 -10.40 -0.25 -18.00
C ARG A 277 -10.34 -0.87 -19.39
N ALA A 278 -9.25 -1.56 -19.74
CA ALA A 278 -9.11 -2.17 -21.06
C ALA A 278 -10.02 -3.39 -21.26
N ASN A 279 -10.46 -4.04 -20.18
CA ASN A 279 -11.23 -5.28 -20.24
C ASN A 279 -12.72 -5.13 -19.90
N VAL A 280 -13.15 -3.94 -19.46
CA VAL A 280 -14.55 -3.69 -19.11
C VAL A 280 -15.16 -2.63 -20.03
N SER A 281 -16.30 -2.93 -20.64
CA SER A 281 -17.08 -1.96 -21.40
C SER A 281 -17.69 -0.93 -20.45
N LEU A 282 -17.35 0.35 -20.65
CA LEU A 282 -17.90 1.43 -19.83
C LEU A 282 -19.42 1.60 -20.00
N ASP A 283 -19.96 1.13 -21.14
CA ASP A 283 -21.39 1.12 -21.45
C ASP A 283 -22.12 0.05 -20.62
N GLU A 284 -21.53 -1.13 -20.46
CA GLU A 284 -22.08 -2.19 -19.59
C GLU A 284 -22.11 -1.77 -18.11
N ILE A 285 -21.08 -1.04 -17.65
CA ILE A 285 -21.08 -0.46 -16.29
C ILE A 285 -22.17 0.63 -16.18
N ALA A 286 -22.41 1.41 -17.24
CA ALA A 286 -23.42 2.48 -17.22
C ALA A 286 -24.85 1.91 -17.23
N GLU A 287 -25.11 0.87 -18.02
CA GLU A 287 -26.38 0.14 -18.03
C GLU A 287 -26.65 -0.53 -16.67
N GLY A 288 -25.66 -1.21 -16.10
CA GLY A 288 -25.79 -1.81 -14.77
C GLY A 288 -26.11 -0.78 -13.68
N ALA A 289 -25.39 0.35 -13.66
CA ALA A 289 -25.63 1.41 -12.69
C ALA A 289 -27.01 2.09 -12.84
N ASN A 290 -27.51 2.23 -14.07
CA ASN A 290 -28.86 2.75 -14.32
C ASN A 290 -29.94 1.76 -13.87
N ASN A 291 -29.74 0.47 -14.17
CA ASN A 291 -30.67 -0.58 -13.75
C ASN A 291 -30.75 -0.69 -12.22
N ASP A 292 -29.62 -0.61 -11.51
CA ASP A 292 -29.59 -0.61 -10.04
C ASP A 292 -30.30 0.62 -9.45
N ALA A 293 -30.12 1.79 -10.06
CA ALA A 293 -30.81 3.02 -9.65
C ALA A 293 -32.32 2.95 -9.91
N GLU A 294 -32.74 2.29 -10.99
CA GLU A 294 -34.14 2.07 -11.32
C GLU A 294 -34.79 1.03 -10.39
N ILE A 295 -34.10 -0.07 -10.09
CA ILE A 295 -34.54 -1.07 -9.10
C ILE A 295 -34.70 -0.41 -7.72
N ALA A 296 -33.74 0.39 -7.28
CA ALA A 296 -33.83 1.09 -5.99
C ALA A 296 -35.01 2.07 -5.93
N ARG A 297 -35.33 2.76 -7.03
CA ARG A 297 -36.53 3.63 -7.13
C ARG A 297 -37.82 2.82 -7.03
N LEU A 298 -37.90 1.72 -7.77
CA LEU A 298 -39.07 0.83 -7.75
C LEU A 298 -39.27 0.22 -6.37
N GLU A 299 -38.20 -0.15 -5.67
CA GLU A 299 -38.26 -0.64 -4.29
C GLU A 299 -38.79 0.44 -3.33
N GLU A 300 -38.37 1.70 -3.46
CA GLU A 300 -38.94 2.81 -2.67
C GLU A 300 -40.43 3.04 -2.94
N GLU A 301 -40.86 2.90 -4.19
CA GLU A 301 -42.27 3.02 -4.58
C GLU A 301 -43.15 1.87 -4.05
N ILE A 302 -42.60 0.66 -4.00
CA ILE A 302 -43.31 -0.54 -3.55
C ILE A 302 -43.29 -0.68 -2.01
N ARG A 303 -42.30 -0.10 -1.33
CA ARG A 303 -42.15 -0.13 0.14
C ARG A 303 -43.40 0.30 0.93
N PRO A 304 -44.11 1.40 0.62
CA PRO A 304 -45.34 1.75 1.34
C PRO A 304 -46.46 0.73 1.14
N LYS A 305 -46.58 0.13 -0.05
CA LYS A 305 -47.57 -0.93 -0.34
C LYS A 305 -47.27 -2.22 0.43
N LYS A 306 -45.98 -2.61 0.52
CA LYS A 306 -45.54 -3.75 1.34
C LYS A 306 -45.86 -3.56 2.82
N ASN A 307 -45.62 -2.35 3.35
CA ASN A 307 -45.89 -2.05 4.75
C ASN A 307 -47.39 -2.05 5.07
N GLN A 308 -48.23 -1.63 4.13
CA GLN A 308 -49.69 -1.66 4.27
C GLN A 308 -50.22 -3.10 4.33
N ILE A 309 -49.75 -3.98 3.42
CA ILE A 309 -50.12 -5.41 3.42
C ILE A 309 -49.62 -6.12 4.68
N ALA A 310 -48.42 -5.78 5.17
CA ALA A 310 -47.88 -6.35 6.40
C ALA A 310 -48.59 -5.87 7.67
N SER A 311 -49.33 -4.75 7.62
CA SER A 311 -50.16 -4.27 8.74
C SER A 311 -51.59 -4.85 8.74
N GLU A 312 -51.99 -5.51 7.64
CA GLU A 312 -53.30 -6.15 7.48
C GLU A 312 -53.27 -7.67 7.74
N LEU A 313 -52.07 -8.24 7.98
CA LEU A 313 -51.82 -9.62 8.40
C LEU A 313 -51.51 -9.69 9.90
#